data_AF-A0A1F4AQZ9-F1
#
_entry.id   AF-A0A1F4AQZ9-F1
#
_cell.length_a   1.000
_cell.length_b   1.000
_cell.length_c   1.000
_cell.angle_alpha   90.00
_cell.angle_beta   90.00
_cell.angle_gamma   90.00
#
_symmetry.space_group_name_H-M   'P 1'
#
loop_
_entity.id
_entity.type
_entity.pdbx_description
1 polymer ?
#
loop_
_entity_poly.entity_id
_entity_poly.type
_entity_poly.pdbx_seq_one_letter_code
_entity_poly.pdbx_strand_id
1 'polypeptide(L)'
;MKSPFPNVTDEQWAKHVEDRRQFQFLAGARWPLTWQVKARQHGRSADLIYEAAKAANERQMSRLTEEIRSGMTAGSRTVVGQEREDMLDQDLIAEYYLLIGYTLECLLKGYLLAILPELVQNGIRIDRLIVTHDLVELCRDANMTVSDEENQLLGFLTQCIIWRSKYPVPLKLADTPSPLEPPNQPQKVQNPFSSGLKGVLDDLCIRAGARLEAERKRLNP
;
A
#
# COMPACT_ATOMS: atom_id res chain seq x y z
N MET A 1 22.16 23.24 -20.46
CA MET A 1 21.79 23.84 -19.16
C MET A 1 22.93 24.76 -18.79
N LYS A 2 22.72 26.06 -18.60
CA LYS A 2 23.81 26.98 -18.28
C LYS A 2 24.39 26.66 -16.90
N SER A 3 25.71 26.65 -16.78
CA SER A 3 26.40 26.49 -15.51
C SER A 3 26.13 27.69 -14.59
N PRO A 4 25.79 27.48 -13.31
CA PRO A 4 25.69 28.56 -12.33
C PRO A 4 27.06 28.98 -11.79
N PHE A 5 28.15 28.29 -12.16
CA PHE A 5 29.49 28.53 -11.63
C PHE A 5 30.42 29.10 -12.72
N PRO A 6 31.14 30.21 -12.45
CA PRO A 6 31.94 30.90 -13.45
C PRO A 6 33.15 30.09 -13.96
N ASN A 7 33.61 29.10 -13.18
CA ASN A 7 34.78 28.28 -13.51
C ASN A 7 34.42 26.86 -14.00
N VAL A 8 33.14 26.60 -14.30
CA VAL A 8 32.65 25.28 -14.76
C VAL A 8 31.97 25.48 -16.11
N THR A 9 32.41 24.75 -17.12
CA THR A 9 31.78 24.81 -18.45
C THR A 9 30.36 24.25 -18.41
N ASP A 10 29.50 24.66 -19.35
CA ASP A 10 28.14 24.13 -19.47
C ASP A 10 28.13 22.60 -19.65
N GLU A 11 29.13 22.04 -20.32
CA GLU A 11 29.29 20.59 -20.52
C GLU A 11 29.67 19.87 -19.21
N GLN A 12 30.65 20.40 -18.46
CA GLN A 12 31.03 19.87 -17.14
C GLN A 12 29.85 19.92 -16.16
N TRP A 13 29.09 21.02 -16.20
CA TRP A 13 27.90 21.18 -15.38
C TRP A 13 26.80 20.19 -15.76
N ALA A 14 26.51 20.03 -17.06
CA ALA A 14 25.54 19.05 -17.53
C ALA A 14 25.91 17.62 -17.11
N LYS A 15 27.19 17.25 -17.26
CA LYS A 15 27.70 15.96 -16.79
C LYS A 15 27.52 15.80 -15.28
N HIS A 16 27.87 16.81 -14.48
CA HIS A 16 27.70 16.77 -13.04
C HIS A 16 26.24 16.56 -12.63
N VAL A 17 25.30 17.27 -13.28
CA VAL A 17 23.87 17.11 -13.03
C VAL A 17 23.41 15.68 -13.34
N GLU A 18 23.88 15.11 -14.45
CA GLU A 18 23.53 13.74 -14.83
C GLU A 18 24.13 12.70 -13.87
N ASP A 19 25.40 12.85 -13.48
CA ASP A 19 26.05 12.01 -12.47
C ASP A 19 25.28 12.04 -11.14
N ARG A 20 24.78 13.22 -10.72
CA ARG A 20 23.97 13.37 -9.50
C ARG A 20 22.60 12.72 -9.63
N ARG A 21 21.92 12.83 -10.77
CA ARG A 21 20.65 12.15 -11.03
C ARG A 21 20.82 10.64 -11.01
N GLN A 22 21.83 10.13 -11.70
CA GLN A 22 22.13 8.70 -11.73
C GLN A 22 22.46 8.19 -10.32
N PHE A 23 23.27 8.92 -9.55
CA PHE A 23 23.54 8.58 -8.15
C PHE A 23 22.26 8.53 -7.32
N GLN A 24 21.40 9.55 -7.39
CA GLN A 24 20.13 9.58 -6.65
C GLN A 24 19.20 8.45 -7.05
N PHE A 25 19.09 8.17 -8.34
CA PHE A 25 18.30 7.06 -8.86
C PHE A 25 18.81 5.71 -8.34
N LEU A 26 20.12 5.46 -8.45
CA LEU A 26 20.77 4.23 -7.98
C LEU A 26 20.66 4.09 -6.46
N ALA A 27 20.87 5.16 -5.70
CA ALA A 27 20.68 5.19 -4.26
C ALA A 27 19.24 4.85 -3.87
N GLY A 28 18.26 5.43 -4.57
CA GLY A 28 16.84 5.15 -4.34
C GLY A 28 16.45 3.72 -4.69
N ALA A 29 16.92 3.22 -5.83
CA ALA A 29 16.56 1.90 -6.34
C ALA A 29 17.30 0.77 -5.60
N ARG A 30 18.60 0.89 -5.36
CA ARG A 30 19.44 -0.22 -4.90
C ARG A 30 19.64 -0.31 -3.40
N TRP A 31 19.32 0.72 -2.61
CA TRP A 31 19.53 0.65 -1.16
C TRP A 31 18.31 0.12 -0.44
N PRO A 32 18.37 -1.07 0.20
CA PRO A 32 17.26 -1.64 0.97
C PRO A 32 16.64 -0.66 1.98
N LEU A 33 17.48 0.21 2.56
CA LEU A 33 17.08 1.17 3.57
C LEU A 33 16.08 2.22 3.04
N THR A 34 16.19 2.67 1.79
CA THR A 34 15.27 3.68 1.24
C THR A 34 13.85 3.12 1.14
N TRP A 35 13.72 1.89 0.65
CA TRP A 35 12.47 1.14 0.57
C TRP A 35 11.89 0.85 1.97
N GLN A 36 12.73 0.43 2.91
CA GLN A 36 12.30 0.16 4.28
C GLN A 36 11.80 1.43 4.99
N VAL A 37 12.46 2.57 4.79
CA VAL A 37 12.01 3.87 5.32
C VAL A 37 10.66 4.25 4.72
N LYS A 38 10.49 4.11 3.40
CA LYS A 38 9.21 4.42 2.74
C LYS A 38 8.08 3.49 3.22
N ALA A 39 8.35 2.19 3.35
CA ALA A 39 7.40 1.23 3.91
C ALA A 39 6.98 1.62 5.34
N ARG A 40 7.93 1.97 6.21
CA ARG A 40 7.61 2.42 7.59
C ARG A 40 6.76 3.68 7.60
N GLN A 41 7.01 4.64 6.70
CA GLN A 41 6.18 5.84 6.57
C GLN A 41 4.73 5.46 6.20
N HIS A 42 4.55 4.62 5.18
CA HIS A 42 3.23 4.16 4.76
C HIS A 42 2.52 3.37 5.85
N GLY A 43 3.21 2.42 6.49
CA GLY A 43 2.63 1.58 7.54
C GLY A 43 2.20 2.41 8.74
N ARG A 44 3.03 3.37 9.17
CA ARG A 44 2.67 4.29 10.26
C ARG A 44 1.43 5.13 9.92
N SER A 45 1.36 5.66 8.70
CA SER A 45 0.18 6.41 8.25
C SER A 45 -1.06 5.52 8.17
N ALA A 46 -0.92 4.27 7.69
CA ALA A 46 -2.00 3.30 7.64
C ALA A 46 -2.53 2.99 9.05
N ASP A 47 -1.66 2.73 10.03
CA ASP A 47 -2.07 2.46 11.42
C ASP A 47 -2.86 3.63 12.01
N LEU A 48 -2.40 4.87 11.81
CA LEU A 48 -3.10 6.05 12.33
C LEU A 48 -4.52 6.19 11.73
N ILE A 49 -4.65 5.94 10.43
CA ILE A 49 -5.94 5.98 9.74
C ILE A 49 -6.85 4.85 10.20
N TYR A 50 -6.31 3.63 10.35
CA TYR A 50 -7.05 2.47 10.81
C TYR A 50 -7.66 2.71 12.20
N GLU A 51 -6.87 3.23 13.14
CA GLU A 51 -7.34 3.50 14.50
C GLU A 51 -8.46 4.56 14.52
N ALA A 52 -8.35 5.61 13.69
CA ALA A 52 -9.42 6.60 13.54
C ALA A 52 -10.71 5.98 12.98
N ALA A 53 -10.61 5.26 11.86
CA ALA A 53 -11.74 4.61 11.21
C ALA A 53 -12.40 3.56 12.12
N LYS A 54 -11.60 2.77 12.84
CA LYS A 54 -12.07 1.76 13.78
C LYS A 54 -12.83 2.40 14.94
N ALA A 55 -12.27 3.43 15.57
CA ALA A 55 -12.92 4.12 16.68
C ALA A 55 -14.24 4.78 16.24
N ALA A 56 -14.29 5.34 15.03
CA ALA A 56 -15.50 5.90 14.44
C ALA A 56 -16.55 4.81 14.14
N ASN A 57 -16.13 3.65 13.63
CA ASN A 57 -16.99 2.48 13.44
C ASN A 57 -17.59 1.96 14.75
N GLU A 58 -16.80 1.84 15.81
CA GLU A 58 -17.27 1.42 17.13
C GLU A 58 -18.33 2.37 17.71
N ARG A 59 -18.12 3.69 17.58
CA ARG A 59 -19.11 4.70 18.01
C ARG A 59 -20.40 4.60 17.22
N GLN A 60 -20.33 4.42 15.91
CA GLN A 60 -21.52 4.27 15.07
C GLN A 60 -22.28 2.99 15.35
N MET A 61 -21.58 1.86 15.55
CA MET A 61 -22.22 0.61 15.94
C MET A 61 -22.91 0.71 17.31
N SER A 62 -22.31 1.46 18.24
CA SER A 62 -22.92 1.75 19.54
C SER A 62 -24.20 2.58 19.40
N ARG A 63 -24.19 3.63 18.56
CA ARG A 63 -25.39 4.43 18.25
C ARG A 63 -26.49 3.58 17.61
N LEU A 64 -26.15 2.80 16.59
CA LEU A 64 -27.10 1.91 15.89
C LEU A 64 -27.75 0.90 16.86
N THR A 65 -26.97 0.33 17.78
CA THR A 65 -27.48 -0.61 18.78
C THR A 65 -28.49 0.05 19.73
N GLU A 66 -28.26 1.30 20.13
CA GLU A 66 -29.16 2.04 21.01
C GLU A 66 -30.44 2.50 20.28
N GLU A 67 -30.33 2.89 19.01
CA GLU A 67 -31.49 3.20 18.16
C GLU A 67 -32.40 1.96 18.01
N ILE A 68 -31.81 0.80 17.72
CA ILE A 68 -32.55 -0.48 17.65
C ILE A 68 -33.23 -0.78 18.98
N ARG A 69 -32.52 -0.62 20.11
CA ARG A 69 -33.06 -0.88 21.45
C ARG A 69 -34.21 0.06 21.82
N SER A 70 -34.13 1.33 21.44
CA SER A 70 -35.15 2.35 21.73
C SER A 70 -36.35 2.28 20.78
N GLY A 71 -36.34 1.37 19.80
CA GLY A 71 -37.39 1.26 18.79
C GLY A 71 -37.41 2.44 17.81
N MET A 72 -36.38 3.30 17.84
CA MET A 72 -36.20 4.37 16.88
C MET A 72 -35.66 3.76 15.58
N THR A 73 -36.50 3.71 14.55
CA THR A 73 -36.01 3.47 13.19
C THR A 73 -35.30 4.73 12.73
N ALA A 74 -34.03 4.63 12.38
CA ALA A 74 -33.23 5.68 11.75
C ALA A 74 -33.91 6.15 10.45
N GLY A 75 -34.87 7.08 10.58
CA GLY A 75 -35.42 7.81 9.46
C GLY A 75 -34.35 8.73 8.86
N SER A 76 -34.71 9.44 7.79
CA SER A 76 -33.88 10.42 7.06
C SER A 76 -33.48 11.64 7.91
N ARG A 77 -32.88 11.45 9.10
CA ARG A 77 -32.36 12.53 9.92
C ARG A 77 -31.03 13.01 9.35
N THR A 78 -30.86 14.33 9.31
CA THR A 78 -29.59 14.93 8.88
C THR A 78 -28.51 14.61 9.90
N VAL A 79 -27.42 14.03 9.41
CA VAL A 79 -26.24 13.73 10.23
C VAL A 79 -25.45 15.01 10.49
N VAL A 80 -25.20 15.34 11.76
CA VAL A 80 -24.54 16.59 12.19
C VAL A 80 -23.57 16.34 13.34
N GLY A 81 -22.66 17.29 13.56
CA GLY A 81 -21.69 17.23 14.67
C GLY A 81 -20.81 15.98 14.62
N GLN A 82 -20.59 15.34 15.77
CA GLN A 82 -19.71 14.18 15.88
C GLN A 82 -20.12 12.99 15.02
N GLU A 83 -21.42 12.82 14.77
CA GLU A 83 -21.90 11.73 13.92
C GLU A 83 -21.45 11.91 12.46
N ARG A 84 -21.37 13.17 12.00
CA ARG A 84 -20.85 13.48 10.67
C ARG A 84 -19.36 13.21 10.57
N GLU A 85 -18.60 13.63 11.57
CA GLU A 85 -17.15 13.35 11.63
C GLU A 85 -16.89 11.84 11.68
N ASP A 86 -17.67 11.08 12.46
CA ASP A 86 -17.53 9.63 12.53
C ASP A 86 -17.85 8.95 11.19
N MET A 87 -18.80 9.46 10.41
CA MET A 87 -19.05 8.96 9.05
C MET A 87 -17.85 9.23 8.13
N LEU A 88 -17.28 10.43 8.17
CA LEU A 88 -16.10 10.78 7.37
C LEU A 88 -14.88 9.94 7.76
N ASP A 89 -14.67 9.71 9.06
CA ASP A 89 -13.56 8.89 9.56
C ASP A 89 -13.71 7.42 9.17
N GLN A 90 -14.94 6.88 9.10
CA GLN A 90 -15.17 5.51 8.62
C GLN A 90 -14.78 5.32 7.17
N ASP A 91 -15.03 6.34 6.33
CA ASP A 91 -14.68 6.30 4.91
C ASP A 91 -13.17 6.19 4.69
N LEU A 92 -12.34 6.59 5.68
CA LEU A 92 -10.89 6.49 5.62
C LEU A 92 -10.35 5.05 5.55
N ILE A 93 -11.22 4.04 5.71
CA ILE A 93 -10.82 2.64 5.59
C ILE A 93 -10.26 2.30 4.20
N ALA A 94 -10.69 3.02 3.16
CA ALA A 94 -10.16 2.83 1.82
C ALA A 94 -8.68 3.27 1.71
N GLU A 95 -8.34 4.39 2.34
CA GLU A 95 -6.98 4.94 2.44
C GLU A 95 -6.09 4.06 3.30
N TYR A 96 -6.62 3.46 4.37
CA TYR A 96 -5.90 2.43 5.13
C TYR A 96 -5.43 1.29 4.21
N TYR A 97 -6.35 0.69 3.44
CA TYR A 97 -6.01 -0.41 2.55
C TYR A 97 -5.01 -0.01 1.46
N LEU A 98 -5.13 1.21 0.93
CA LEU A 98 -4.16 1.74 -0.02
C LEU A 98 -2.75 1.82 0.58
N LEU A 99 -2.62 2.40 1.77
CA LEU A 99 -1.33 2.63 2.42
C LEU A 99 -0.70 1.34 2.96
N ILE A 100 -1.48 0.42 3.51
CA ILE A 100 -0.95 -0.88 3.94
C ILE A 100 -0.54 -1.73 2.72
N GLY A 101 -1.27 -1.62 1.62
CA GLY A 101 -0.86 -2.19 0.33
C GLY A 101 0.49 -1.63 -0.15
N TYR A 102 0.67 -0.31 -0.12
CA TYR A 102 1.96 0.32 -0.46
C TYR A 102 3.09 -0.06 0.49
N THR A 103 2.77 -0.33 1.76
CA THR A 103 3.75 -0.82 2.73
C THR A 103 4.31 -2.17 2.29
N LEU A 104 3.44 -3.13 1.99
CA LEU A 104 3.83 -4.45 1.47
C LEU A 104 4.57 -4.32 0.13
N GLU A 105 4.04 -3.52 -0.79
CA GLU A 105 4.66 -3.29 -2.10
C GLU A 105 6.11 -2.79 -1.96
N CYS A 106 6.34 -1.80 -1.09
CA CYS A 106 7.68 -1.25 -0.86
C CYS A 106 8.64 -2.29 -0.27
N LEU A 107 8.17 -3.11 0.69
CA LEU A 107 9.00 -4.15 1.32
C LEU A 107 9.39 -5.23 0.31
N LEU A 108 8.43 -5.72 -0.48
CA LEU A 108 8.65 -6.77 -1.47
C LEU A 108 9.57 -6.29 -2.60
N LYS A 109 9.32 -5.10 -3.16
CA LYS A 109 10.18 -4.51 -4.21
C LYS A 109 11.58 -4.22 -3.69
N GLY A 110 11.70 -3.68 -2.48
CA GLY A 110 12.99 -3.48 -1.83
C GLY A 110 13.76 -4.79 -1.65
N TYR A 111 13.08 -5.88 -1.28
CA TYR A 111 13.70 -7.19 -1.14
C TYR A 111 14.16 -7.75 -2.48
N LEU A 112 13.30 -7.73 -3.50
CA LEU A 112 13.63 -8.18 -4.85
C LEU A 112 14.83 -7.42 -5.44
N LEU A 113 14.88 -6.10 -5.29
CA LEU A 113 16.01 -5.28 -5.76
C LEU A 113 17.31 -5.56 -4.99
N ALA A 114 17.21 -6.03 -3.73
CA ALA A 114 18.36 -6.42 -2.93
C ALA A 114 18.95 -7.78 -3.37
N ILE A 115 18.09 -8.74 -3.74
CA ILE A 115 18.52 -10.08 -4.17
C ILE A 115 18.82 -10.17 -5.67
N LEU A 116 18.22 -9.31 -6.50
CA LEU A 116 18.34 -9.28 -7.95
C LEU A 116 18.70 -7.85 -8.42
N PRO A 117 19.93 -7.37 -8.16
CA PRO A 117 20.35 -6.00 -8.50
C PRO A 117 20.34 -5.68 -10.01
N GLU A 118 20.33 -6.70 -10.87
CA GLU A 118 20.18 -6.60 -12.33
C GLU A 118 18.81 -6.07 -12.76
N LEU A 119 17.80 -6.11 -11.87
CA LEU A 119 16.52 -5.45 -12.10
C LEU A 119 16.64 -3.91 -12.17
N VAL A 120 17.83 -3.36 -11.89
CA VAL A 120 18.20 -1.99 -12.24
C VAL A 120 19.06 -2.00 -13.51
N GLN A 121 18.37 -1.98 -14.66
CA GLN A 121 18.96 -2.06 -16.00
C GLN A 121 19.85 -0.85 -16.29
N ASN A 122 21.12 -1.10 -16.60
CA ASN A 122 22.15 -0.10 -16.94
C ASN A 122 22.28 1.06 -15.94
N GLY A 123 21.78 0.89 -14.71
CA GLY A 123 21.76 1.94 -13.70
C GLY A 123 20.89 3.16 -14.02
N ILE A 124 19.97 3.06 -14.98
CA ILE A 124 19.10 4.17 -15.42
C ILE A 124 17.61 3.82 -15.41
N ARG A 125 17.26 2.54 -15.25
CA ARG A 125 15.87 2.07 -15.33
C ARG A 125 15.60 0.90 -14.40
N ILE A 126 14.41 0.88 -13.81
CA ILE A 126 13.88 -0.27 -13.05
C ILE A 126 13.13 -1.21 -14.00
N ASP A 127 13.36 -2.51 -13.87
CA ASP A 127 12.72 -3.57 -14.64
C ASP A 127 11.20 -3.61 -14.42
N ARG A 128 10.45 -4.06 -15.43
CA ARG A 128 8.98 -4.16 -15.37
C ARG A 128 8.50 -5.09 -14.26
N LEU A 129 9.27 -6.13 -13.91
CA LEU A 129 8.97 -7.03 -12.79
C LEU A 129 8.80 -6.28 -11.47
N ILE A 130 9.51 -5.16 -11.30
CA ILE A 130 9.42 -4.33 -10.09
C ILE A 130 8.37 -3.21 -10.24
N VAL A 131 7.97 -2.85 -11.45
CA VAL A 131 7.00 -1.76 -11.68
C VAL A 131 5.55 -2.24 -11.48
N THR A 132 5.29 -3.55 -11.43
CA THR A 132 3.96 -4.10 -11.15
C THR A 132 3.41 -3.65 -9.79
N HIS A 133 2.09 -3.55 -9.68
CA HIS A 133 1.35 -3.33 -8.43
C HIS A 133 0.72 -4.63 -7.90
N ASP A 134 0.93 -5.75 -8.60
CA ASP A 134 0.40 -7.05 -8.22
C ASP A 134 1.18 -7.63 -7.05
N LEU A 135 0.59 -7.58 -5.86
CA LEU A 135 1.22 -8.08 -4.64
C LEU A 135 1.35 -9.61 -4.65
N VAL A 136 0.48 -10.34 -5.34
CA VAL A 136 0.56 -11.80 -5.44
C VAL A 136 1.78 -12.19 -6.27
N GLU A 137 1.96 -11.53 -7.43
CA GLU A 137 3.16 -11.71 -8.26
C GLU A 137 4.43 -11.35 -7.50
N LEU A 138 4.45 -10.21 -6.80
CA LEU A 138 5.60 -9.80 -6.00
C LEU A 138 5.94 -10.80 -4.88
N CYS A 139 4.94 -11.37 -4.19
CA CYS A 139 5.16 -12.39 -3.17
C CYS A 139 5.75 -13.67 -3.77
N ARG A 140 5.22 -14.12 -4.91
CA ARG A 140 5.72 -15.28 -5.65
C ARG A 140 7.17 -15.06 -6.07
N ASP A 141 7.47 -13.92 -6.67
CA ASP A 141 8.81 -13.60 -7.18
C ASP A 141 9.81 -13.43 -6.01
N ALA A 142 9.33 -12.98 -4.84
CA ALA A 142 10.10 -12.92 -3.59
C ALA A 142 10.24 -14.28 -2.88
N ASN A 143 9.73 -15.36 -3.48
CA ASN A 143 9.69 -16.70 -2.90
C ASN A 143 9.14 -16.68 -1.44
N MET A 144 8.05 -15.93 -1.24
CA MET A 144 7.35 -15.83 0.02
C MET A 144 6.11 -16.73 -0.03
N THR A 145 6.08 -17.75 0.83
CA THR A 145 4.91 -18.63 0.98
C THR A 145 3.73 -17.83 1.52
N VAL A 146 2.58 -17.95 0.86
CA VAL A 146 1.33 -17.32 1.28
C VAL A 146 0.22 -18.36 1.39
N SER A 147 -0.66 -18.22 2.38
CA SER A 147 -1.87 -19.05 2.48
C SER A 147 -2.91 -18.63 1.44
N ASP A 148 -3.95 -19.44 1.23
CA ASP A 148 -5.06 -19.08 0.33
C ASP A 148 -5.79 -17.80 0.79
N GLU A 149 -5.91 -17.61 2.11
CA GLU A 149 -6.52 -16.44 2.74
C GLU A 149 -5.66 -15.19 2.53
N GLU A 150 -4.34 -15.31 2.71
CA GLU A 150 -3.38 -14.24 2.42
C GLU A 150 -3.39 -13.89 0.93
N ASN A 151 -3.47 -14.89 0.05
CA ASN A 151 -3.50 -14.68 -1.39
C ASN A 151 -4.75 -13.90 -1.82
N GLN A 152 -5.92 -14.20 -1.25
CA GLN A 152 -7.15 -13.42 -1.47
C GLN A 152 -6.99 -11.98 -0.99
N LEU A 153 -6.37 -11.78 0.17
CA LEU A 153 -6.11 -10.46 0.74
C LEU A 153 -5.13 -9.63 -0.10
N LEU A 154 -4.05 -10.25 -0.58
CA LEU A 154 -3.08 -9.62 -1.48
C LEU A 154 -3.73 -9.22 -2.81
N GLY A 155 -4.62 -10.05 -3.36
CA GLY A 155 -5.43 -9.70 -4.53
C GLY A 155 -6.35 -8.51 -4.29
N PHE A 156 -7.00 -8.45 -3.12
CA PHE A 156 -7.82 -7.30 -2.73
C PHE A 156 -6.99 -6.02 -2.60
N LEU A 157 -5.86 -6.06 -1.91
CA LEU A 157 -4.95 -4.92 -1.75
C LEU A 157 -4.39 -4.45 -3.10
N THR A 158 -4.09 -5.37 -4.01
CA THR A 158 -3.68 -5.06 -5.39
C THR A 158 -4.75 -4.21 -6.08
N GLN A 159 -6.03 -4.57 -5.95
CA GLN A 159 -7.12 -3.77 -6.51
C GLN A 159 -7.23 -2.40 -5.84
N CYS A 160 -7.05 -2.30 -4.52
CA CYS A 160 -7.00 -1.02 -3.78
C CYS A 160 -5.89 -0.10 -4.30
N ILE A 161 -4.69 -0.64 -4.53
CA ILE A 161 -3.56 0.09 -5.10
C ILE A 161 -3.86 0.57 -6.52
N ILE A 162 -4.46 -0.28 -7.36
CA ILE A 162 -4.70 0.05 -8.76
C ILE A 162 -5.83 1.09 -8.89
N TRP A 163 -6.98 0.87 -8.24
CA TRP A 163 -8.14 1.73 -8.46
C TRP A 163 -9.14 1.82 -7.30
N ARG A 164 -9.35 0.74 -6.54
CA ARG A 164 -10.51 0.59 -5.64
C ARG A 164 -10.54 1.61 -4.50
N SER A 165 -9.38 2.11 -4.08
CA SER A 165 -9.26 3.18 -3.06
C SER A 165 -9.08 4.58 -3.65
N LYS A 166 -9.14 4.74 -4.98
CA LYS A 166 -8.85 6.00 -5.68
C LYS A 166 -10.01 6.50 -6.54
N TYR A 167 -10.81 5.58 -7.04
CA TYR A 167 -11.90 5.85 -7.96
C TYR A 167 -13.16 5.12 -7.51
N PRO A 168 -14.36 5.72 -7.72
CA PRO A 168 -15.62 5.09 -7.36
C PRO A 168 -15.97 3.90 -8.27
N VAL A 169 -15.30 3.76 -9.41
CA VAL A 169 -15.53 2.73 -10.42
C VAL A 169 -14.21 2.16 -10.94
N PRO A 170 -14.19 0.91 -11.41
CA PRO A 170 -13.00 0.31 -12.00
C PRO A 170 -12.51 1.06 -13.24
N LEU A 171 -11.21 0.92 -13.54
CA LEU A 171 -10.60 1.54 -14.72
C LEU A 171 -11.02 0.89 -16.04
N LYS A 172 -11.52 -0.35 -15.99
CA LYS A 172 -12.02 -1.09 -17.16
C LYS A 172 -13.40 -1.64 -16.84
N LEU A 173 -14.30 -1.58 -17.82
CA LEU A 173 -15.67 -2.09 -17.66
C LEU A 173 -15.72 -3.59 -17.32
N ALA A 174 -14.76 -4.37 -17.82
CA ALA A 174 -14.65 -5.80 -17.54
C ALA A 174 -14.34 -6.10 -16.06
N ASP A 175 -13.81 -5.14 -15.31
CA ASP A 175 -13.52 -5.27 -13.88
C ASP A 175 -14.71 -4.82 -13.00
N THR A 176 -15.81 -4.36 -13.62
CA THR A 176 -17.05 -3.99 -12.91
C THR A 176 -17.75 -5.26 -12.43
N PRO A 177 -18.02 -5.40 -11.12
CA PRO A 177 -18.79 -6.52 -10.61
C PRO A 177 -20.16 -6.57 -11.29
N SER A 178 -20.48 -7.70 -11.94
CA SER A 178 -21.81 -7.91 -12.50
C SER A 178 -22.81 -8.21 -11.36
N PRO A 179 -23.95 -7.51 -11.29
CA PRO A 179 -24.98 -7.83 -10.31
C PRO A 179 -25.72 -9.14 -10.63
N LEU A 180 -25.54 -9.69 -11.84
CA LEU A 180 -26.22 -10.89 -12.32
C LEU A 180 -25.35 -12.14 -12.26
N GLU A 181 -24.03 -11.99 -12.17
CA GLU A 181 -23.13 -13.13 -12.04
C GLU A 181 -23.01 -13.48 -10.56
N PRO A 182 -23.10 -14.77 -10.18
CA PRO A 182 -22.69 -15.18 -8.85
C PRO A 182 -21.24 -14.71 -8.66
N PRO A 183 -20.89 -14.14 -7.50
CA PRO A 183 -19.55 -13.62 -7.30
C PRO A 183 -18.55 -14.76 -7.57
N ASN A 184 -17.77 -14.64 -8.64
CA ASN A 184 -16.87 -15.69 -9.15
C ASN A 184 -15.84 -16.15 -8.11
N GLN A 185 -15.69 -15.40 -7.02
CA GLN A 185 -15.14 -15.82 -5.76
C GLN A 185 -16.03 -15.26 -4.66
N PRO A 186 -16.22 -15.95 -3.52
CA PRO A 186 -16.83 -15.33 -2.36
C PRO A 186 -15.93 -14.16 -1.94
N GLN A 187 -16.25 -12.95 -2.41
CA GLN A 187 -15.89 -11.74 -1.71
C GLN A 187 -16.71 -11.74 -0.44
N LYS A 188 -16.33 -12.60 0.52
CA LYS A 188 -16.55 -12.29 1.91
C LYS A 188 -15.77 -10.99 2.07
N VAL A 189 -16.47 -9.86 1.94
CA VAL A 189 -16.00 -8.59 2.43
C VAL A 189 -15.85 -8.83 3.92
N GLN A 190 -14.68 -9.35 4.31
CA GLN A 190 -14.36 -9.53 5.71
C GLN A 190 -14.45 -8.14 6.29
N ASN A 191 -15.19 -8.02 7.40
CA ASN A 191 -15.26 -6.77 8.13
C ASN A 191 -13.81 -6.25 8.29
N PRO A 192 -13.49 -5.04 7.79
CA PRO A 192 -12.15 -4.47 7.87
C PRO A 192 -11.60 -4.48 9.31
N PHE A 193 -12.52 -4.38 10.26
CA PHE A 193 -12.28 -4.30 11.68
C PHE A 193 -12.38 -5.66 12.39
N SER A 194 -12.54 -6.76 11.64
CA SER A 194 -12.42 -8.09 12.23
C SER A 194 -10.99 -8.27 12.77
N SER A 195 -10.88 -8.76 14.00
CA SER A 195 -9.60 -8.88 14.72
C SER A 195 -8.56 -9.71 13.96
N GLY A 196 -8.98 -10.60 13.06
CA GLY A 196 -8.09 -11.42 12.25
C GLY A 196 -7.40 -10.66 11.12
N LEU A 197 -8.09 -9.73 10.44
CA LEU A 197 -7.61 -9.18 9.17
C LEU A 197 -6.36 -8.32 9.35
N LYS A 198 -6.38 -7.38 10.31
CA LYS A 198 -5.19 -6.57 10.63
C LYS A 198 -4.01 -7.45 11.05
N GLY A 199 -4.27 -8.50 11.84
CA GLY A 199 -3.23 -9.43 12.28
C GLY A 199 -2.54 -10.14 11.10
N VAL A 200 -3.30 -10.57 10.09
CA VAL A 200 -2.75 -11.18 8.87
C VAL A 200 -1.91 -10.17 8.08
N LEU A 201 -2.37 -8.92 7.95
CA LEU A 201 -1.61 -7.85 7.28
C LEU A 201 -0.31 -7.50 7.99
N ASP A 202 -0.38 -7.40 9.32
CA ASP A 202 0.78 -7.12 10.16
C ASP A 202 1.81 -8.26 10.04
N ASP A 203 1.37 -9.53 10.05
CA ASP A 203 2.24 -10.68 9.84
C ASP A 203 2.93 -10.67 8.46
N LEU A 204 2.17 -10.42 7.39
CA LEU A 204 2.73 -10.28 6.04
C LEU A 204 3.80 -9.18 5.98
N CYS A 205 3.54 -8.02 6.59
CA CYS A 205 4.50 -6.92 6.66
C CYS A 205 5.75 -7.29 7.46
N ILE A 206 5.58 -7.99 8.58
CA ILE A 206 6.69 -8.48 9.41
C ILE A 206 7.55 -9.46 8.62
N ARG A 207 6.95 -10.45 7.95
CA ARG A 207 7.68 -11.44 7.14
C ARG A 207 8.43 -10.80 5.98
N ALA A 208 7.79 -9.89 5.24
CA ALA A 208 8.44 -9.16 4.15
C ALA A 208 9.57 -8.24 4.67
N GLY A 209 9.34 -7.54 5.78
CA GLY A 209 10.34 -6.69 6.43
C GLY A 209 11.55 -7.46 6.96
N ALA A 210 11.33 -8.63 7.54
CA ALA A 210 12.40 -9.50 8.02
C ALA A 210 13.32 -9.98 6.89
N ARG A 211 12.75 -10.32 5.73
CA ARG A 211 13.51 -10.70 4.53
C ARG A 211 14.37 -9.54 4.00
N LEU A 212 13.78 -8.36 3.87
CA LEU A 212 14.51 -7.16 3.44
C LEU A 212 15.66 -6.81 4.41
N GLU A 213 15.40 -6.90 5.72
CA GLU A 213 16.40 -6.61 6.74
C GLU A 213 17.54 -7.64 6.74
N ALA A 214 17.25 -8.92 6.50
CA ALA A 214 18.26 -9.96 6.37
C ALA A 214 19.20 -9.66 5.19
N GLU A 215 18.66 -9.30 4.03
CA GLU A 215 19.46 -8.92 2.86
C GLU A 215 20.26 -7.64 3.08
N ARG A 216 19.68 -6.64 3.75
CA ARG A 216 20.39 -5.41 4.12
C ARG A 216 21.65 -5.70 4.95
N LYS A 217 21.54 -6.60 5.94
CA LYS A 217 22.67 -7.03 6.78
C LYS A 217 23.69 -7.83 5.97
N ARG A 218 23.24 -8.70 5.05
CA ARG A 218 24.14 -9.46 4.17
C ARG A 218 24.99 -8.55 3.27
N LEU A 219 24.40 -7.47 2.77
CA LEU A 219 25.08 -6.50 1.89
C LEU A 219 26.01 -5.53 2.65
N ASN A 220 25.86 -5.39 3.97
CA ASN A 220 26.66 -4.51 4.83
C ASN A 220 27.09 -5.25 6.11
N PRO A 221 28.02 -6.22 6.01
CA PRO A 221 28.48 -7.05 7.12
C PRO A 221 29.25 -6.28 8.20
#